data_AF-S8EA33-F1
#
_entry.id   AF-S8EA33-F1
#
_cell.length_a   1.000
_cell.length_b   1.000
_cell.length_c   1.000
_cell.angle_alpha   90.00
_cell.angle_beta   90.00
_cell.angle_gamma   90.00
#
_symmetry.space_group_name_H-M   'P 1'
#
loop_
_entity.id
_entity.type
_entity.pdbx_description
1 polymer ?
#
loop_
_entity_poly.entity_id
_entity_poly.type
_entity_poly.pdbx_seq_one_letter_code
_entity_poly.pdbx_strand_id
1 'polypeptide(L)'
;MHFGQPVTARASARWDFRCDIVVRCISGLSLPLGQPEMRPTLPRLVRVLHKSQLVEQGIPLKRAIPEPVRSDVKQPTLIQVLLNRKNEAGADYPSNIRIEPELKMAHYRRMPKEAGMQLKELAREK
;
A
#
# COMPACT_ATOMS: atom_id res chain seq x y z
N MET A 1 -12.09 44.04 -34.04
CA MET A 1 -12.04 43.92 -32.56
C MET A 1 -12.88 42.72 -32.14
N HIS A 2 -12.50 42.08 -31.03
CA HIS A 2 -13.03 40.83 -30.41
C HIS A 2 -12.34 39.54 -30.89
N PHE A 3 -11.22 39.16 -30.25
CA PHE A 3 -11.04 38.43 -28.97
C PHE A 3 -11.32 36.93 -29.08
N GLY A 4 -10.23 36.14 -29.03
CA GLY A 4 -10.22 34.69 -28.99
C GLY A 4 -10.80 34.13 -27.69
N GLN A 5 -11.30 32.91 -27.76
CA GLN A 5 -11.76 32.14 -26.61
C GLN A 5 -10.66 31.19 -26.11
N PRO A 6 -10.51 31.02 -24.78
CA PRO A 6 -9.49 30.18 -24.18
C PRO A 6 -9.87 28.71 -24.06
N VAL A 7 -8.82 27.89 -24.07
CA VAL A 7 -8.77 26.44 -23.94
C VAL A 7 -9.20 26.02 -22.53
N THR A 8 -10.22 25.15 -22.41
CA THR A 8 -10.61 24.57 -21.13
C THR A 8 -9.70 23.39 -20.77
N ALA A 9 -8.84 23.58 -19.77
CA ALA A 9 -8.06 22.52 -19.16
C ALA A 9 -8.94 21.64 -18.25
N ARG A 10 -9.08 20.35 -18.59
CA ARG A 10 -9.66 19.32 -17.71
C ARG A 10 -8.62 18.86 -16.71
N ALA A 11 -8.71 19.34 -15.47
CA ALA A 11 -7.96 18.78 -14.35
C ALA A 11 -8.68 17.54 -13.81
N SER A 12 -8.08 16.36 -13.98
CA SER A 12 -8.51 15.12 -13.36
C SER A 12 -8.06 15.08 -11.90
N ALA A 13 -8.99 15.31 -10.96
CA ALA A 13 -8.73 15.12 -9.54
C ALA A 13 -8.81 13.62 -9.19
N ARG A 14 -7.64 13.03 -8.89
CA ARG A 14 -7.49 11.68 -8.39
C ARG A 14 -7.70 11.72 -6.86
N TRP A 15 -8.80 11.16 -6.39
CA TRP A 15 -9.11 11.07 -4.96
C TRP A 15 -8.63 9.73 -4.41
N ASP A 16 -7.44 9.70 -3.81
CA ASP A 16 -6.97 8.58 -2.99
C ASP A 16 -7.50 8.74 -1.55
N PHE A 17 -8.64 8.09 -1.25
CA PHE A 17 -9.16 7.99 0.12
C PHE A 17 -8.47 6.85 0.87
N ARG A 18 -7.39 7.17 1.60
CA ARG A 18 -6.88 6.32 2.69
C ARG A 18 -7.35 6.86 4.04
N CYS A 19 -8.34 6.18 4.62
CA CYS A 19 -8.90 6.46 5.93
C CYS A 19 -8.14 5.67 7.01
N ASP A 20 -7.18 6.31 7.65
CA ASP A 20 -6.59 5.82 8.90
C ASP A 20 -7.41 6.35 10.07
N ILE A 21 -8.12 5.44 10.76
CA ILE A 21 -9.00 5.73 11.90
C ILE A 21 -8.17 5.74 13.18
N VAL A 22 -8.25 6.84 13.95
CA VAL A 22 -7.63 6.94 15.28
C VAL A 22 -8.72 7.03 16.34
N VAL A 23 -8.76 6.04 17.25
CA VAL A 23 -9.75 5.94 18.34
C VAL A 23 -9.18 6.60 19.60
N ARG A 24 -9.88 7.59 20.16
CA ARG A 24 -9.52 8.26 21.42
C ARG A 24 -10.50 7.84 22.52
N CYS A 25 -10.01 7.18 23.57
CA CYS A 25 -10.80 6.85 24.76
C CYS A 25 -10.74 8.00 25.76
N ILE A 26 -11.90 8.50 26.19
CA ILE A 26 -12.04 9.45 27.30
C ILE A 26 -12.29 8.63 28.56
N SER A 27 -11.28 8.50 29.42
CA SER A 27 -11.36 7.78 30.69
C SER A 27 -11.54 8.76 31.84
N GLY A 28 -12.72 8.79 32.43
CA GLY A 28 -12.95 9.43 33.71
C GLY A 28 -14.11 8.72 34.40
N LEU A 29 -13.80 7.81 35.32
CA LEU A 29 -14.59 7.39 36.48
C LEU A 29 -13.92 6.16 37.13
N SER A 30 -13.28 6.37 38.27
CA SER A 30 -12.89 5.34 39.23
C SER A 30 -14.13 4.85 39.98
N LEU A 31 -14.22 3.53 40.29
CA LEU A 31 -14.97 2.89 41.40
C LEU A 31 -14.68 1.35 41.37
N PRO A 32 -14.93 0.61 42.47
CA PRO A 32 -13.96 -0.32 43.05
C PRO A 32 -14.15 -1.80 42.67
N LEU A 33 -13.15 -2.59 43.08
CA LEU A 33 -12.93 -4.01 42.84
C LEU A 33 -14.02 -4.90 43.46
N GLY A 34 -14.65 -5.73 42.62
CA GLY A 34 -15.54 -6.80 43.05
C GLY A 34 -16.28 -7.44 41.87
N GLN A 35 -15.93 -8.70 41.60
CA GLN A 35 -16.58 -9.70 40.72
C GLN A 35 -16.25 -9.68 39.20
N PRO A 36 -15.83 -10.84 38.62
CA PRO A 36 -15.69 -11.02 37.17
C PRO A 36 -17.04 -11.44 36.57
N GLU A 37 -17.99 -10.52 36.61
CA GLU A 37 -19.17 -10.58 35.74
C GLU A 37 -18.76 -9.93 34.41
N MET A 38 -19.10 -10.52 33.25
CA MET A 38 -18.87 -9.89 31.95
C MET A 38 -19.70 -8.62 31.87
N ARG A 39 -19.16 -7.51 32.40
CA ARG A 39 -19.79 -6.21 32.33
C ARG A 39 -19.86 -5.83 30.85
N PRO A 40 -21.05 -5.64 30.27
CA PRO A 40 -21.14 -5.04 28.94
C PRO A 40 -20.43 -3.69 29.04
N THR A 41 -19.33 -3.52 28.30
CA THR A 41 -18.64 -2.24 28.24
C THR A 41 -19.65 -1.21 27.77
N LEU A 42 -19.78 -0.09 28.52
CA LEU A 42 -20.65 1.02 28.12
C LEU A 42 -20.40 1.34 26.63
N PRO A 43 -21.44 1.52 25.81
CA PRO A 43 -21.27 1.80 24.40
C PRO A 43 -20.43 3.07 24.28
N ARG A 44 -19.16 2.90 23.87
CA ARG A 44 -18.26 4.02 23.65
C ARG A 44 -18.78 4.76 22.43
N LEU A 45 -19.35 5.95 22.65
CA LEU A 45 -19.70 6.85 21.56
C LEU A 45 -18.41 7.29 20.86
N VAL A 46 -18.08 6.64 19.74
CA VAL A 46 -16.94 7.02 18.90
C VAL A 46 -17.37 8.17 18.01
N ARG A 47 -16.76 9.35 18.22
CA ARG A 47 -16.90 10.47 17.29
C ARG A 47 -15.84 10.37 16.22
N VAL A 48 -16.28 10.23 14.96
CA VAL A 48 -15.40 10.35 13.79
C VAL A 48 -15.17 11.84 13.54
N LEU A 49 -13.93 12.30 13.71
CA LEU A 49 -13.54 13.70 13.48
C LEU A 49 -12.70 13.82 12.20
N HIS A 50 -12.85 14.94 11.51
CA HIS A 50 -12.00 15.25 10.37
C HIS A 50 -10.58 15.64 10.83
N LYS A 51 -9.58 15.31 10.01
CA LYS A 51 -8.16 15.58 10.34
C LYS A 51 -7.86 17.05 10.60
N SER A 52 -8.58 17.97 9.95
CA SER A 52 -8.46 19.43 10.18
C SER A 52 -8.81 19.82 11.62
N GLN A 53 -9.85 19.22 12.18
CA GLN A 53 -10.32 19.48 13.54
C GLN A 53 -9.34 18.98 14.61
N LEU A 54 -8.50 17.99 14.30
CA LEU A 54 -7.45 17.51 15.21
C LEU A 54 -6.31 18.53 15.34
N VAL A 55 -5.99 19.24 14.25
CA VAL A 55 -4.98 20.31 14.25
C VAL A 55 -5.45 21.48 15.10
N GLU A 56 -6.72 21.89 14.92
CA GLU A 56 -7.35 22.97 15.70
C GLU A 56 -7.39 22.66 17.20
N GLN A 57 -7.50 21.39 17.57
CA GLN A 57 -7.47 20.91 18.96
C GLN A 57 -6.04 20.72 19.51
N GLY A 58 -5.01 21.10 18.77
CA GLY A 58 -3.61 21.00 19.19
C GLY A 58 -3.08 19.57 19.28
N ILE A 59 -3.75 18.59 18.64
CA ILE A 59 -3.31 17.19 18.63
C ILE A 59 -2.30 17.04 17.48
N PRO A 60 -1.03 16.74 17.77
CA PRO A 60 -0.03 16.60 16.71
C PRO A 60 -0.33 15.35 15.87
N LEU A 61 -0.67 15.57 14.59
CA LEU A 61 -0.73 14.51 13.58
C LEU A 61 0.69 14.04 13.25
N LYS A 62 1.29 13.24 14.14
CA LYS A 62 2.54 12.55 13.83
C LYS A 62 2.26 11.50 12.76
N ARG A 63 2.57 11.84 11.51
CA ARG A 63 2.70 10.83 10.46
C ARG A 63 3.97 10.05 10.77
N ALA A 64 3.85 8.75 11.01
CA ALA A 64 5.02 7.89 11.03
C ALA A 64 5.61 7.94 9.62
N ILE A 65 6.73 8.64 9.48
CA ILE A 65 7.52 8.60 8.24
C ILE A 65 8.13 7.20 8.23
N PRO A 66 7.83 6.35 7.22
CA PRO A 66 8.47 5.04 7.14
C PRO A 66 9.97 5.23 7.01
N GLU A 67 10.74 4.37 7.67
CA GLU A 67 12.19 4.41 7.55
C GLU A 67 12.61 4.24 6.10
N PRO A 68 13.60 5.01 5.61
CA PRO A 68 14.07 4.91 4.25
C PRO A 68 14.65 3.51 4.02
N VAL A 69 14.16 2.82 2.98
CA VAL A 69 14.69 1.52 2.58
C VAL A 69 16.16 1.70 2.18
N ARG A 70 17.06 0.99 2.86
CA ARG A 70 18.51 1.06 2.59
C ARG A 70 18.79 0.47 1.21
N SER A 71 19.38 1.27 0.32
CA SER A 71 19.80 0.86 -1.03
C SER A 71 20.90 -0.20 -1.04
N ASP A 72 21.64 -0.32 0.08
CA ASP A 72 22.78 -1.21 0.21
C ASP A 72 22.35 -2.69 0.26
N VAL A 73 21.10 -2.94 0.65
CA VAL A 73 20.55 -4.29 0.74
C VAL A 73 19.88 -4.65 -0.58
N LYS A 74 20.51 -5.56 -1.35
CA LYS A 74 19.89 -6.11 -2.55
C LYS A 74 18.63 -6.88 -2.16
N GLN A 75 17.49 -6.41 -2.64
CA GLN A 75 16.24 -7.13 -2.47
C GLN A 75 16.26 -8.40 -3.35
N PRO A 76 15.74 -9.53 -2.84
CA PRO A 76 15.59 -10.73 -3.67
C PRO A 76 14.60 -10.45 -4.80
N THR A 77 14.88 -11.01 -5.99
CA THR A 77 13.95 -10.89 -7.12
C THR A 77 12.67 -11.67 -6.85
N LEU A 78 11.57 -11.31 -7.51
CA LEU A 78 10.30 -12.01 -7.31
C LEU A 78 10.42 -13.49 -7.66
N ILE A 79 11.17 -13.81 -8.72
CA ILE A 79 11.46 -15.18 -9.13
C ILE A 79 12.15 -15.96 -8.01
N GLN A 80 13.16 -15.37 -7.35
CA GLN A 80 13.84 -16.01 -6.22
C GLN A 80 12.89 -16.28 -5.06
N VAL A 81 12.05 -15.31 -4.72
CA VAL A 81 11.04 -15.47 -3.65
C VAL A 81 10.07 -16.61 -3.98
N LEU A 82 9.59 -16.70 -5.22
CA LEU A 82 8.66 -17.75 -5.65
C LEU A 82 9.33 -19.13 -5.68
N LEU A 83 10.58 -19.22 -6.10
CA LEU A 83 11.35 -20.45 -6.07
C LEU A 83 11.58 -20.94 -4.63
N ASN A 84 11.93 -20.03 -3.72
CA ASN A 84 12.09 -20.37 -2.30
C ASN A 84 10.78 -20.88 -1.70
N ARG A 85 9.66 -20.18 -1.95
CA ARG A 85 8.33 -20.64 -1.49
C ARG A 85 7.94 -21.99 -2.06
N LYS A 86 8.27 -22.26 -3.32
CA LYS A 86 8.03 -23.55 -3.95
C LYS A 86 8.83 -24.67 -3.27
N ASN A 87 10.10 -24.39 -2.96
CA ASN A 87 10.95 -25.34 -2.26
C ASN A 87 10.49 -25.58 -0.81
N GLU A 88 10.02 -24.54 -0.13
CA GLU A 88 9.50 -24.62 1.24
C GLU A 88 8.16 -25.37 1.32
N ALA A 89 7.23 -25.11 0.39
CA ALA A 89 5.90 -25.72 0.39
C ALA A 89 5.88 -27.14 -0.19
N GLY A 90 6.84 -27.49 -1.06
CA GLY A 90 6.96 -28.83 -1.64
C GLY A 90 5.68 -29.30 -2.33
N ALA A 91 5.00 -30.28 -1.72
CA ALA A 91 3.77 -30.86 -2.25
C ALA A 91 2.54 -29.95 -2.13
N ASP A 92 2.55 -29.00 -1.19
CA ASP A 92 1.44 -28.06 -0.96
C ASP A 92 1.51 -26.83 -1.86
N TYR A 93 2.54 -26.72 -2.72
CA TYR A 93 2.66 -25.60 -3.64
C TYR A 93 1.58 -25.68 -4.73
N PRO A 94 0.84 -24.59 -4.97
CA PRO A 94 -0.32 -24.65 -5.84
C PRO A 94 0.10 -24.88 -7.30
N SER A 95 -0.57 -25.84 -7.95
CA SER A 95 -0.24 -26.29 -9.31
C SER A 95 -0.58 -25.27 -10.40
N ASN A 96 -1.35 -24.23 -10.08
CA ASN A 96 -1.71 -23.16 -11.01
C ASN A 96 -0.57 -22.16 -11.26
N ILE A 97 0.48 -22.15 -10.43
CA ILE A 97 1.61 -21.23 -10.61
C ILE A 97 2.79 -21.96 -11.27
N ARG A 98 3.03 -21.62 -12.54
CA ARG A 98 4.22 -22.06 -13.29
C ARG A 98 5.26 -20.94 -13.30
N ILE A 99 6.43 -21.22 -12.75
CA ILE A 99 7.57 -20.29 -12.72
C ILE A 99 8.41 -20.53 -13.98
N GLU A 100 8.42 -19.56 -14.90
CA GLU A 100 9.26 -19.59 -16.10
C GLU A 100 10.67 -19.03 -15.81
N PRO A 101 11.70 -19.48 -16.56
CA PRO A 101 13.04 -18.97 -16.40
C PRO A 101 13.19 -17.53 -16.93
N GLU A 102 14.21 -16.82 -16.43
CA GLU A 102 14.51 -15.45 -16.82
C GLU A 102 14.77 -15.30 -18.34
N LEU A 103 14.09 -14.34 -18.96
CA LEU A 103 14.24 -14.02 -20.38
C LEU A 103 15.54 -13.25 -20.64
N LYS A 104 16.56 -13.95 -21.12
CA LYS A 104 17.84 -13.38 -21.59
C LYS A 104 17.68 -12.53 -22.87
N MET A 105 18.63 -11.63 -23.10
CA MET A 105 18.70 -10.80 -24.33
C MET A 105 18.74 -11.63 -25.62
N ALA A 106 19.23 -12.87 -25.56
CA ALA A 106 19.24 -13.78 -26.70
C ALA A 106 17.84 -14.09 -27.25
N HIS A 107 16.82 -14.13 -26.38
CA HIS A 107 15.45 -14.43 -26.80
C HIS A 107 14.83 -13.31 -27.64
N TYR A 108 15.29 -12.07 -27.48
CA TYR A 108 14.78 -10.90 -28.19
C TYR A 108 15.51 -10.63 -29.51
N ARG A 109 16.60 -11.35 -29.82
CA ARG A 109 17.47 -11.06 -30.99
C ARG A 109 16.78 -11.11 -32.34
N ARG A 110 15.72 -11.92 -32.49
CA ARG A 110 14.98 -12.08 -33.75
C ARG A 110 13.73 -11.21 -33.83
N MET A 111 13.46 -10.39 -32.81
CA MET A 111 12.29 -9.54 -32.78
C MET A 111 12.60 -8.16 -33.39
N PRO A 112 11.62 -7.51 -34.03
CA PRO A 112 11.74 -6.10 -34.40
C PRO A 112 12.13 -5.26 -33.18
N LYS A 113 13.04 -4.30 -33.38
CA LYS A 113 13.66 -3.52 -32.29
C LYS A 113 12.63 -2.83 -31.40
N GLU A 114 11.57 -2.29 -31.99
CA GLU A 114 10.48 -1.61 -31.28
C GLU A 114 9.72 -2.56 -30.35
N ALA A 115 9.29 -3.71 -30.88
CA ALA A 115 8.62 -4.75 -30.12
C ALA A 115 9.53 -5.34 -29.02
N GLY A 116 10.81 -5.56 -29.32
CA GLY A 116 11.79 -6.06 -28.36
C GLY A 116 12.01 -5.09 -27.18
N MET A 117 12.02 -3.78 -27.42
CA MET A 117 12.13 -2.78 -26.35
C MET A 117 10.89 -2.77 -25.45
N GLN A 118 9.69 -2.81 -26.03
CA GLN A 118 8.44 -2.86 -25.26
C GLN A 118 8.36 -4.12 -24.39
N LEU A 119 8.69 -5.28 -24.96
CA LEU A 119 8.69 -6.54 -24.21
C LEU A 119 9.73 -6.54 -23.09
N LYS A 120 10.90 -5.94 -23.32
CA LYS A 120 11.94 -5.79 -22.30
C LYS A 120 11.49 -4.90 -21.15
N GLU A 121 10.74 -3.84 -21.45
CA GLU A 121 10.17 -2.96 -20.44
C GLU A 121 9.09 -3.68 -19.61
N LEU A 122 8.21 -4.45 -20.27
CA LEU A 122 7.19 -5.25 -19.59
C LEU A 122 7.78 -6.38 -18.73
N ALA A 123 8.88 -6.98 -19.17
CA ALA A 123 9.56 -8.06 -18.45
C ALA A 123 10.42 -7.58 -17.27
N ARG A 124 10.58 -6.26 -17.09
CA ARG A 124 11.39 -5.70 -16.01
C ARG A 124 10.59 -5.71 -14.70
N GLU A 125 11.13 -6.33 -13.66
CA GLU A 125 10.57 -6.26 -12.31
C GLU A 125 10.57 -4.79 -11.82
N LYS A 126 9.46 -4.36 -11.20
CA LYS A 126 9.22 -3.00 -10.69
C LYS A 126 9.36 -2.93 -9.19
#